data_AF-A0A2H3B4A4-F1
#
_entry.id   AF-A0A2H3B4A4-F1
#
_cell.length_a   1.000
_cell.length_b   1.000
_cell.length_c   1.000
_cell.angle_alpha   90.00
_cell.angle_beta   90.00
_cell.angle_gamma   90.00
#
_symmetry.space_group_name_H-M   'P 1'
#
loop_
_entity.id
_entity.type
_entity.pdbx_description
1 polymer ?
#
loop_
_entity_poly.entity_id
_entity_poly.type
_entity_poly.pdbx_seq_one_letter_code
_entity_poly.pdbx_strand_id
1 'polypeptide(L)'
;MTELPSINCLLSTLVKSHTLFSDSVCYLADHVDTAGAPPSTVAPILCLAVKLNDSTYCTIRDFCILLEIGCKSTSGRRQSAHPESYDEYSNSVAAHCRKARQNLVPAMENILADLTLRLVSHLSGLDMKEKFLRFMKGIPRFWSGHISLDDLIFSVRSSCRTMMTCLDCVERYARSVRDRFHDRRWITRHKGRPDLQWCLLGIIDSLDQTIDTVLTNSHRGPFFAVWGCKSR
;
A
#
# COMPACT_ATOMS: atom_id res chain seq x y z
N MET A 1 7.80 20.53 15.83
CA MET A 1 7.55 19.13 15.44
C MET A 1 6.08 19.05 15.06
N THR A 2 5.74 18.63 13.85
CA THR A 2 4.33 18.37 13.48
C THR A 2 3.84 17.15 14.23
N GLU A 3 2.68 17.25 14.87
CA GLU A 3 2.06 16.14 15.58
C GLU A 3 1.75 15.00 14.59
N LEU A 4 2.01 13.76 15.01
CA LEU A 4 1.67 12.59 14.21
C LEU A 4 0.14 12.37 14.25
N PRO A 5 -0.49 11.97 13.14
CA PRO A 5 -1.91 11.61 13.15
C PRO A 5 -2.12 10.37 14.02
N SER A 6 -3.29 10.24 14.63
CA SER A 6 -3.61 9.04 15.42
C SER A 6 -3.49 7.77 14.57
N ILE A 7 -3.07 6.66 15.19
CA ILE A 7 -2.88 5.38 14.47
C ILE A 7 -4.19 4.93 13.80
N ASN A 8 -5.34 5.12 14.43
CA ASN A 8 -6.62 4.75 13.82
C ASN A 8 -6.95 5.57 12.56
N CYS A 9 -6.68 6.88 12.59
CA CYS A 9 -6.84 7.74 11.41
C CYS A 9 -5.89 7.31 10.29
N LEU A 10 -4.65 7.01 10.66
CA LEU A 10 -3.62 6.52 9.75
C LEU A 10 -4.03 5.21 9.07
N LEU A 11 -4.44 4.20 9.84
CA LEU A 11 -4.85 2.89 9.33
C LEU A 11 -6.11 2.98 8.47
N SER A 12 -7.13 3.75 8.89
CA SER A 12 -8.32 3.97 8.07
C SER A 12 -8.00 4.64 6.73
N THR A 13 -7.11 5.63 6.74
CA THR A 13 -6.66 6.31 5.52
C THR A 13 -5.89 5.35 4.61
N LEU A 14 -4.99 4.56 5.19
CA LEU A 14 -4.21 3.57 4.44
C LEU A 14 -5.11 2.53 3.77
N VAL A 15 -6.10 1.97 4.48
CA VAL A 15 -7.08 1.02 3.94
C VAL A 15 -7.87 1.62 2.79
N LYS A 16 -8.40 2.83 2.96
CA LYS A 16 -9.19 3.51 1.92
C LYS A 16 -8.35 3.77 0.68
N SER A 17 -7.15 4.30 0.84
CA SER A 17 -6.24 4.56 -0.28
C SER A 17 -5.80 3.27 -0.96
N HIS A 18 -5.52 2.20 -0.22
CA HIS A 18 -5.17 0.91 -0.80
C HIS A 18 -6.32 0.30 -1.60
N THR A 19 -7.56 0.45 -1.11
CA THR A 19 -8.77 -0.03 -1.82
C THR A 19 -8.95 0.75 -3.13
N LEU A 20 -8.94 2.09 -3.05
CA LEU A 20 -9.04 2.95 -4.22
C LEU A 20 -7.93 2.70 -5.24
N PHE A 21 -6.70 2.48 -4.76
CA PHE A 21 -5.56 2.11 -5.58
C PHE A 21 -5.81 0.79 -6.33
N SER A 22 -6.20 -0.26 -5.61
CA SER A 22 -6.43 -1.59 -6.18
C SER A 22 -7.55 -1.56 -7.22
N ASP A 23 -8.67 -0.88 -6.89
CA ASP A 23 -9.79 -0.70 -7.81
C ASP A 23 -9.37 0.07 -9.06
N SER A 24 -8.66 1.19 -8.89
CA SER A 24 -8.23 2.03 -10.02
C SER A 24 -7.25 1.30 -10.94
N VAL A 25 -6.34 0.49 -10.38
CA VAL A 25 -5.41 -0.33 -11.16
C VAL A 25 -6.15 -1.44 -11.91
N CYS A 26 -7.15 -2.09 -11.29
CA CYS A 26 -7.97 -3.10 -11.97
C CYS A 26 -8.78 -2.45 -13.10
N TYR A 27 -9.48 -1.35 -12.82
CA TYR A 27 -10.20 -0.61 -13.86
C TYR A 27 -9.28 -0.20 -15.00
N LEU A 28 -8.06 0.27 -14.71
CA LEU A 28 -7.09 0.61 -15.74
C LEU A 28 -6.77 -0.59 -16.63
N ALA A 29 -6.55 -1.78 -16.05
CA ALA A 29 -6.29 -3.00 -16.80
C ALA A 29 -7.48 -3.40 -17.68
N ASP A 30 -8.71 -3.38 -17.13
CA ASP A 30 -9.95 -3.69 -17.85
C ASP A 30 -10.16 -2.74 -19.04
N HIS A 31 -9.87 -1.46 -18.85
CA HIS A 31 -9.99 -0.45 -19.90
C HIS A 31 -8.99 -0.71 -21.03
N VAL A 32 -7.74 -1.01 -20.70
CA VAL A 32 -6.70 -1.33 -21.70
C VAL A 32 -7.04 -2.60 -22.49
N ASP A 33 -7.55 -3.64 -21.82
CA ASP A 33 -7.99 -4.89 -22.46
C ASP A 33 -9.17 -4.65 -23.41
N THR A 34 -10.18 -3.89 -22.97
CA THR A 34 -11.34 -3.50 -23.80
C THR A 34 -10.92 -2.69 -25.03
N ALA A 35 -9.85 -1.91 -24.94
CA ALA A 35 -9.27 -1.16 -26.06
C ALA A 35 -8.64 -2.05 -27.14
N GLY A 36 -8.39 -3.33 -26.83
CA GLY A 36 -7.61 -4.24 -27.66
C GLY A 36 -6.10 -3.94 -27.66
N ALA A 37 -5.62 -3.20 -26.66
CA ALA A 37 -4.20 -2.92 -26.50
C ALA A 37 -3.47 -4.15 -25.91
N PRO A 38 -2.18 -4.34 -26.22
CA PRO A 38 -1.48 -5.55 -25.82
C PRO A 38 -1.29 -5.59 -24.30
N PRO A 39 -1.25 -6.81 -23.74
CA PRO A 39 -0.99 -7.04 -22.32
C PRO A 39 0.20 -6.27 -21.73
N SER A 40 1.26 -6.12 -22.53
CA SER A 40 2.49 -5.41 -22.19
C SER A 40 2.29 -3.92 -21.88
N THR A 41 1.16 -3.32 -22.28
CA THR A 41 0.83 -1.92 -22.01
C THR A 41 0.61 -1.65 -20.52
N VAL A 42 -0.07 -2.57 -19.81
CA VAL A 42 -0.43 -2.40 -18.39
C VAL A 42 0.33 -3.33 -17.44
N ALA A 43 0.94 -4.41 -17.96
CA ALA A 43 1.71 -5.37 -17.16
C ALA A 43 2.74 -4.73 -16.20
N PRO A 44 3.51 -3.68 -16.60
CA PRO A 44 4.46 -3.04 -15.69
C PRO A 44 3.78 -2.40 -14.47
N ILE A 45 2.62 -1.76 -14.66
CA ILE A 45 1.85 -1.15 -13.56
C ILE A 45 1.32 -2.23 -12.62
N LEU A 46 0.77 -3.32 -13.15
CA LEU A 46 0.27 -4.44 -12.36
C LEU A 46 1.37 -5.08 -11.51
N CYS A 47 2.56 -5.30 -12.09
CA CYS A 47 3.71 -5.84 -11.38
C CYS A 47 4.18 -4.93 -10.24
N LEU A 48 4.22 -3.61 -10.48
CA LEU A 48 4.58 -2.64 -9.44
C LEU A 48 3.52 -2.53 -8.35
N ALA A 49 2.23 -2.64 -8.71
CA ALA A 49 1.13 -2.65 -7.75
C ALA A 49 1.24 -3.82 -6.77
N VAL A 50 1.52 -5.04 -7.27
CA VAL A 50 1.77 -6.22 -6.39
C VAL A 50 2.93 -5.94 -5.43
N LYS A 51 4.06 -5.45 -5.96
CA LYS A 51 5.24 -5.14 -5.13
C LYS A 51 4.97 -4.06 -4.08
N LEU A 52 4.09 -3.10 -4.39
CA LEU A 52 3.69 -2.04 -3.46
C LEU A 52 2.78 -2.59 -2.36
N ASN A 53 1.85 -3.47 -2.72
CA ASN A 53 0.99 -4.17 -1.77
C ASN A 53 1.82 -5.04 -0.82
N ASP A 54 2.77 -5.82 -1.35
CA ASP A 54 3.71 -6.61 -0.55
C ASP A 54 4.50 -5.73 0.43
N SER A 55 5.01 -4.59 -0.06
CA SER A 55 5.76 -3.66 0.78
C SER A 55 4.89 -3.05 1.88
N THR A 56 3.63 -2.75 1.58
CA THR A 56 2.65 -2.23 2.54
C THR A 56 2.33 -3.29 3.60
N TYR A 57 2.03 -4.51 3.18
CA TYR A 57 1.79 -5.66 4.06
C TYR A 57 2.97 -5.90 5.00
N CYS A 58 4.19 -6.05 4.47
CA CYS A 58 5.37 -6.30 5.29
C CYS A 58 5.63 -5.16 6.29
N THR A 59 5.38 -3.90 5.89
CA THR A 59 5.51 -2.75 6.79
C THR A 59 4.57 -2.86 7.99
N ILE A 60 3.29 -3.17 7.75
CA ILE A 60 2.28 -3.25 8.81
C ILE A 60 2.56 -4.46 9.70
N ARG A 61 2.88 -5.62 9.10
CA ARG A 61 3.24 -6.85 9.83
C ARG A 61 4.43 -6.63 10.76
N ASP A 62 5.52 -6.06 10.25
CA ASP A 62 6.74 -5.88 11.05
C ASP A 62 6.52 -4.83 12.15
N PHE A 63 5.67 -3.83 11.90
CA PHE A 63 5.26 -2.89 12.94
C PHE A 63 4.39 -3.55 14.01
N CYS A 64 3.50 -4.48 13.63
CA CYS A 64 2.70 -5.28 14.57
C CYS A 64 3.62 -6.11 15.49
N ILE A 65 4.59 -6.82 14.91
CA ILE A 65 5.58 -7.60 15.68
C ILE A 65 6.36 -6.70 16.64
N LEU A 66 6.76 -5.49 16.22
CA LEU A 66 7.46 -4.54 17.09
C LEU A 66 6.62 -4.16 18.33
N LEU A 67 5.31 -3.99 18.17
CA LEU A 67 4.39 -3.71 19.27
C LEU A 67 4.18 -4.93 20.18
N GLU A 68 4.10 -6.14 19.62
CA GLU A 68 4.00 -7.37 20.41
C GLU A 68 5.21 -7.55 21.33
N ILE A 69 6.42 -7.31 20.82
CA ILE A 69 7.65 -7.36 21.59
C ILE A 69 7.59 -6.34 22.74
N GLY A 70 7.08 -5.13 22.46
CA GLY A 70 6.83 -4.09 23.46
C GLY A 70 5.83 -4.52 24.55
N CYS A 71 4.73 -5.15 24.15
CA CYS A 71 3.71 -5.68 25.06
C CYS A 71 4.29 -6.77 25.98
N LYS A 72 5.09 -7.69 25.41
CA LYS A 72 5.80 -8.73 26.18
C LYS A 72 6.77 -8.12 27.18
N SER A 73 7.51 -7.10 26.78
CA SER A 73 8.51 -6.41 27.62
C SER A 73 7.90 -5.67 28.81
N THR A 74 6.65 -5.23 28.70
CA THR A 74 5.92 -4.54 29.78
C THR A 74 5.04 -5.48 30.62
N SER A 75 4.88 -6.75 30.24
CA SER A 75 3.97 -7.71 30.87
C SER A 75 4.31 -8.20 32.29
N GLY A 76 5.42 -7.75 32.86
CA GLY A 76 5.84 -8.17 34.21
C GLY A 76 6.50 -9.55 34.26
N ARG A 77 6.26 -10.43 33.28
CA ARG A 77 6.91 -11.75 33.14
C ARG A 77 8.39 -11.57 32.79
N ARG A 78 9.27 -12.45 33.30
CA ARG A 78 10.70 -12.51 32.91
C ARG A 78 10.82 -13.04 31.48
N GLN A 79 10.45 -12.23 30.51
CA GLN A 79 10.83 -12.46 29.12
C GLN A 79 11.59 -11.20 28.70
N SER A 80 12.92 -11.29 28.74
CA SER A 80 13.75 -10.26 28.13
C SER A 80 13.59 -10.40 26.63
N ALA A 81 12.81 -9.52 26.01
CA ALA A 81 12.96 -9.30 24.58
C ALA A 81 14.42 -8.91 24.31
N HIS A 82 15.06 -9.56 23.36
CA HIS A 82 16.42 -9.19 22.96
C HIS A 82 16.37 -7.82 22.27
N PRO A 83 17.15 -6.82 22.72
CA PRO A 83 17.18 -5.48 22.11
C PRO A 83 17.39 -5.51 20.59
N GLU A 84 18.15 -6.50 20.11
CA GLU A 84 18.43 -6.76 18.70
C GLU A 84 17.15 -6.97 17.87
N SER A 85 16.10 -7.55 18.46
CA SER A 85 14.82 -7.74 17.78
C SER A 85 14.09 -6.41 17.49
N TYR A 86 14.19 -5.41 18.37
CA TYR A 86 13.57 -4.11 18.11
C TYR A 86 14.25 -3.38 16.95
N ASP A 87 15.59 -3.46 16.88
CA ASP A 87 16.35 -2.85 15.79
C ASP A 87 16.08 -3.55 14.46
N GLU A 88 16.02 -4.89 14.46
CA GLU A 88 15.68 -5.68 13.28
C GLU A 88 14.34 -5.27 12.66
N TYR A 89 13.24 -5.35 13.43
CA TYR A 89 11.91 -5.04 12.90
C TYR A 89 11.73 -3.55 12.58
N SER A 90 12.31 -2.64 13.38
CA SER A 90 12.29 -1.21 13.06
C SER A 90 13.08 -0.90 11.78
N ASN A 91 14.21 -1.56 11.55
CA ASN A 91 15.00 -1.39 10.32
C ASN A 91 14.28 -2.01 9.12
N SER A 92 13.60 -3.15 9.31
CA SER A 92 12.78 -3.78 8.29
C SER A 92 11.63 -2.88 7.84
N VAL A 93 10.87 -2.31 8.78
CA VAL A 93 9.85 -1.27 8.50
C VAL A 93 10.45 -0.14 7.67
N ALA A 94 11.58 0.42 8.08
CA ALA A 94 12.24 1.50 7.35
C ALA A 94 12.74 1.09 5.96
N ALA A 95 13.17 -0.17 5.77
CA ALA A 95 13.57 -0.70 4.48
C ALA A 95 12.37 -0.81 3.52
N HIS A 96 11.23 -1.33 4.00
CA HIS A 96 9.99 -1.41 3.22
C HIS A 96 9.46 -0.03 2.84
N CYS A 97 9.41 0.93 3.78
CA CYS A 97 9.02 2.31 3.49
C CYS A 97 9.94 2.96 2.44
N ARG A 98 11.27 2.80 2.57
CA ARG A 98 12.23 3.31 1.58
C ARG A 98 12.04 2.68 0.21
N LYS A 99 11.87 1.36 0.13
CA LYS A 99 11.61 0.66 -1.15
C LYS A 99 10.37 1.21 -1.84
N ALA A 100 9.28 1.39 -1.10
CA ALA A 100 8.05 1.94 -1.65
C ALA A 100 8.23 3.38 -2.14
N ARG A 101 8.84 4.24 -1.31
CA ARG A 101 9.03 5.68 -1.56
C ARG A 101 10.04 6.00 -2.66
N GLN A 102 11.15 5.28 -2.72
CA GLN A 102 12.28 5.60 -3.61
C GLN A 102 12.24 4.82 -4.93
N ASN A 103 11.64 3.63 -4.92
CA ASN A 103 11.67 2.74 -6.09
C ASN A 103 10.28 2.54 -6.69
N LEU A 104 9.32 2.07 -5.90
CA LEU A 104 8.04 1.60 -6.44
C LEU A 104 7.13 2.74 -6.90
N VAL A 105 6.82 3.70 -6.03
CA VAL A 105 5.92 4.80 -6.37
C VAL A 105 6.47 5.67 -7.51
N PRO A 106 7.75 6.10 -7.50
CA PRO A 106 8.31 6.83 -8.63
C PRO A 106 8.28 6.05 -9.95
N ALA A 107 8.59 4.74 -9.92
CA ALA A 107 8.50 3.92 -11.11
C ALA A 107 7.07 3.83 -11.66
N MET A 108 6.08 3.71 -10.77
CA MET A 108 4.66 3.74 -11.16
C MET A 108 4.26 5.09 -11.75
N GLU A 109 4.64 6.21 -11.11
CA GLU A 109 4.32 7.55 -11.61
C GLU A 109 4.89 7.80 -13.00
N ASN A 110 6.11 7.31 -13.27
CA ASN A 110 6.77 7.40 -14.57
C ASN A 110 6.04 6.58 -15.65
N ILE A 111 5.65 5.33 -15.34
CA ILE A 111 4.92 4.51 -16.30
C ILE A 111 3.53 5.09 -16.57
N LEU A 112 2.84 5.60 -15.54
CA LEU A 112 1.55 6.26 -15.70
C LEU A 112 1.64 7.53 -16.56
N ALA A 113 2.77 8.26 -16.51
CA ALA A 113 2.97 9.43 -17.36
C ALA A 113 3.06 9.05 -18.86
N ASP A 114 3.69 7.91 -19.14
CA ASP A 114 3.90 7.42 -20.51
C ASP A 114 2.71 6.60 -21.03
N LEU A 115 1.79 6.20 -20.15
CA LEU A 115 0.69 5.30 -20.50
C LEU A 115 -0.23 5.88 -21.57
N THR A 116 -0.59 7.16 -21.46
CA THR A 116 -1.45 7.84 -22.46
C THR A 116 -0.77 7.87 -23.83
N LEU A 117 0.53 8.14 -23.89
CA LEU A 117 1.30 8.15 -25.15
C LEU A 117 1.41 6.76 -25.77
N ARG A 118 1.64 5.72 -24.95
CA ARG A 118 1.65 4.31 -25.40
C ARG A 118 0.30 3.87 -25.95
N LEU A 119 -0.79 4.27 -25.32
CA LEU A 119 -2.14 3.95 -25.79
C LEU A 119 -2.46 4.65 -27.12
N VAL A 120 -2.15 5.94 -27.24
CA VAL A 120 -2.37 6.72 -28.47
C VAL A 120 -1.54 6.17 -29.62
N SER A 121 -0.24 5.92 -29.41
CA SER A 121 0.64 5.38 -30.44
C SER A 121 0.17 4.01 -30.93
N HIS A 122 -0.18 3.10 -30.01
CA HIS A 122 -0.68 1.77 -30.35
C HIS A 122 -1.97 1.83 -31.18
N LEU A 123 -2.86 2.77 -30.85
CA LEU A 123 -4.16 2.87 -31.47
C LEU A 123 -4.21 3.82 -32.68
N SER A 124 -3.06 4.35 -33.14
CA SER A 124 -2.99 5.30 -34.26
C SER A 124 -2.84 4.67 -35.66
N GLY A 125 -2.71 3.34 -35.78
CA GLY A 125 -2.80 2.63 -37.06
C GLY A 125 -4.20 2.75 -37.66
N LEU A 126 -4.35 2.96 -38.97
CA LEU A 126 -5.49 3.60 -39.65
C LEU A 126 -6.91 2.99 -39.49
N ASP A 127 -7.09 1.92 -38.73
CA ASP A 127 -8.40 1.34 -38.35
C ASP A 127 -8.60 1.29 -36.80
N MET A 128 -7.54 1.57 -36.06
CA MET A 128 -7.51 1.61 -34.60
C MET A 128 -7.79 3.02 -34.06
N LYS A 129 -7.73 4.08 -34.88
CA LYS A 129 -8.09 5.43 -34.43
C LYS A 129 -9.59 5.53 -34.13
N GLU A 130 -10.42 4.84 -34.91
CA GLU A 130 -11.83 4.67 -34.58
C GLU A 130 -12.00 3.81 -33.32
N LYS A 131 -11.20 2.74 -33.14
CA LYS A 131 -11.18 1.97 -31.89
C LYS A 131 -10.67 2.77 -30.69
N PHE A 132 -9.76 3.72 -30.86
CA PHE A 132 -9.31 4.65 -29.84
C PHE A 132 -10.41 5.65 -29.49
N LEU A 133 -11.07 6.19 -30.51
CA LEU A 133 -12.21 7.06 -30.31
C LEU A 133 -13.39 6.28 -29.72
N ARG A 134 -13.57 4.99 -30.02
CA ARG A 134 -14.50 4.05 -29.36
C ARG A 134 -13.99 3.56 -28.02
N PHE A 135 -12.69 3.62 -27.71
CA PHE A 135 -12.13 3.39 -26.38
C PHE A 135 -12.44 4.60 -25.50
N MET A 136 -12.27 5.81 -26.04
CA MET A 136 -12.71 7.06 -25.43
C MET A 136 -14.25 7.16 -25.34
N LYS A 137 -15.00 6.65 -26.34
CA LYS A 137 -16.49 6.72 -26.40
C LYS A 137 -17.24 5.51 -25.82
N GLY A 138 -16.60 4.36 -25.75
CA GLY A 138 -17.14 3.06 -25.32
C GLY A 138 -17.13 2.88 -23.81
N ILE A 139 -16.67 3.91 -23.10
CA ILE A 139 -16.97 4.16 -21.69
C ILE A 139 -18.50 4.31 -21.57
N PRO A 140 -19.23 3.31 -21.04
CA PRO A 140 -20.67 3.42 -20.90
C PRO A 140 -21.00 4.53 -19.89
N ARG A 141 -21.96 5.43 -20.22
CA ARG A 141 -22.53 6.54 -19.40
C ARG A 141 -21.77 7.88 -19.39
N PHE A 142 -21.51 8.42 -20.59
CA PHE A 142 -20.88 9.72 -20.82
C PHE A 142 -21.64 10.99 -20.37
N TRP A 143 -22.75 10.91 -19.61
CA TRP A 143 -23.57 12.11 -19.31
C TRP A 143 -24.09 12.26 -17.86
N SER A 144 -23.64 11.47 -16.88
CA SER A 144 -23.97 11.81 -15.47
C SER A 144 -22.98 11.37 -14.38
N GLY A 145 -21.81 10.84 -14.76
CA GLY A 145 -20.70 10.66 -13.82
C GLY A 145 -19.83 9.47 -14.19
N HIS A 146 -18.67 9.68 -14.82
CA HIS A 146 -17.70 8.62 -15.08
C HIS A 146 -16.25 9.12 -14.99
N ILE A 147 -15.41 8.21 -14.50
CA ILE A 147 -13.97 8.32 -14.25
C ILE A 147 -13.24 8.14 -15.59
N SER A 148 -12.62 9.19 -16.10
CA SER A 148 -11.77 9.16 -17.31
C SER A 148 -10.44 8.42 -17.09
N LEU A 149 -9.70 8.13 -18.16
CA LEU A 149 -8.33 7.60 -18.05
C LEU A 149 -7.45 8.54 -17.21
N ASP A 150 -7.62 9.85 -17.37
CA ASP A 150 -6.91 10.85 -16.57
C ASP A 150 -7.34 10.80 -15.10
N ASP A 151 -8.64 10.56 -14.82
CA ASP A 151 -9.13 10.36 -13.45
C ASP A 151 -8.59 9.06 -12.83
N LEU A 152 -8.46 7.98 -13.61
CA LEU A 152 -7.83 6.72 -13.15
C LEU A 152 -6.35 6.94 -12.85
N ILE A 153 -5.60 7.56 -13.76
CA ILE A 153 -4.18 7.89 -13.57
C ILE A 153 -4.02 8.77 -12.33
N PHE A 154 -4.85 9.81 -12.20
CA PHE A 154 -4.87 10.69 -11.04
C PHE A 154 -5.19 9.92 -9.76
N SER A 155 -6.20 9.04 -9.77
CA SER A 155 -6.61 8.22 -8.63
C SER A 155 -5.49 7.28 -8.17
N VAL A 156 -4.82 6.60 -9.11
CA VAL A 156 -3.66 5.74 -8.80
C VAL A 156 -2.52 6.56 -8.18
N ARG A 157 -2.17 7.70 -8.79
CA ARG A 157 -1.10 8.58 -8.27
C ARG A 157 -1.42 9.13 -6.88
N SER A 158 -2.63 9.65 -6.71
CA SER A 158 -3.10 10.21 -5.44
C SER A 158 -3.07 9.14 -4.35
N SER A 159 -3.61 7.95 -4.64
CA SER A 159 -3.62 6.84 -3.70
C SER A 159 -2.21 6.38 -3.33
N CYS A 160 -1.29 6.25 -4.29
CA CYS A 160 0.12 5.97 -4.02
C CYS A 160 0.73 6.99 -3.05
N ARG A 161 0.53 8.29 -3.30
CA ARG A 161 1.07 9.37 -2.45
C ARG A 161 0.50 9.33 -1.04
N THR A 162 -0.81 9.09 -0.91
CA THR A 162 -1.46 8.97 0.39
C THR A 162 -0.95 7.74 1.14
N MET A 163 -0.82 6.60 0.46
CA MET A 163 -0.21 5.39 1.04
C MET A 163 1.22 5.69 1.52
N MET A 164 2.05 6.40 0.74
CA MET A 164 3.41 6.77 1.16
C MET A 164 3.43 7.66 2.38
N THR A 165 2.55 8.65 2.43
CA THR A 165 2.40 9.51 3.61
C THR A 165 2.03 8.68 4.84
N CYS A 166 1.18 7.66 4.66
CA CYS A 166 0.83 6.75 5.73
C CYS A 166 2.03 5.88 6.17
N LEU A 167 2.75 5.27 5.23
CA LEU A 167 3.94 4.47 5.52
C LEU A 167 5.04 5.29 6.21
N ASP A 168 5.22 6.56 5.82
CA ASP A 168 6.15 7.47 6.49
C ASP A 168 5.75 7.73 7.96
N CYS A 169 4.45 7.78 8.25
CA CYS A 169 3.97 7.88 9.63
C CYS A 169 4.21 6.58 10.40
N VAL A 170 3.95 5.41 9.79
CA VAL A 170 4.26 4.10 10.39
C VAL A 170 5.76 3.99 10.71
N GLU A 171 6.63 4.42 9.81
CA GLU A 171 8.08 4.43 10.02
C GLU A 171 8.48 5.28 11.25
N ARG A 172 7.86 6.45 11.42
CA ARG A 172 8.09 7.33 12.59
C ARG A 172 7.55 6.71 13.88
N TYR A 173 6.40 6.05 13.81
CA TYR A 173 5.85 5.31 14.95
C TYR A 173 6.75 4.13 15.34
N ALA A 174 7.22 3.34 14.37
CA ALA A 174 8.16 2.24 14.61
C ALA A 174 9.44 2.73 15.29
N ARG A 175 10.02 3.83 14.81
CA ARG A 175 11.18 4.46 15.48
C ARG A 175 10.85 4.89 16.92
N SER A 176 9.69 5.51 17.14
CA SER A 176 9.27 5.94 18.48
C SER A 176 9.06 4.76 19.44
N VAL A 177 8.49 3.66 18.95
CA VAL A 177 8.33 2.41 19.71
C VAL A 177 9.70 1.85 20.06
N ARG A 178 10.56 1.66 19.05
CA ARG A 178 11.94 1.19 19.24
C ARG A 178 12.68 2.01 20.29
N ASP A 179 12.67 3.34 20.19
CA ASP A 179 13.39 4.22 21.12
C ASP A 179 12.87 4.10 22.56
N ARG A 180 11.54 4.01 22.74
CA ARG A 180 10.93 3.83 24.07
C ARG A 180 11.26 2.48 24.69
N PHE A 181 11.27 1.42 23.89
CA PHE A 181 11.55 0.07 24.36
C PHE A 181 13.05 -0.26 24.42
N HIS A 182 13.93 0.60 23.89
CA HIS A 182 15.36 0.58 24.26
C HIS A 182 15.64 1.28 25.59
N ASP A 183 14.82 2.24 25.99
CA ASP A 183 14.95 2.90 27.30
C ASP A 183 14.52 1.96 28.45
N ARG A 184 15.53 1.32 29.06
CA ARG A 184 15.33 0.45 30.24
C ARG A 184 14.63 1.15 31.40
N ARG A 185 14.85 2.46 31.60
CA ARG A 185 14.17 3.21 32.68
C ARG A 185 12.69 3.38 32.34
N TRP A 186 12.38 3.66 31.08
CA TRP A 186 11.02 3.73 30.60
C TRP A 186 10.30 2.39 30.77
N ILE A 187 10.91 1.27 30.34
CA ILE A 187 10.33 -0.08 30.51
C ILE A 187 10.10 -0.39 31.99
N THR A 188 11.11 -0.16 32.84
CA THR A 188 11.01 -0.48 34.27
C THR A 188 9.88 0.30 34.93
N ARG A 189 9.71 1.58 34.58
CA ARG A 189 8.62 2.43 35.08
C ARG A 189 7.23 1.94 34.65
N HIS A 190 7.12 1.35 33.47
CA HIS A 190 5.84 0.91 32.90
C HIS A 190 5.64 -0.62 32.97
N LYS A 191 6.47 -1.32 33.73
CA LYS A 191 6.34 -2.76 33.91
C LYS A 191 5.10 -3.09 34.74
N GLY A 192 4.29 -4.02 34.26
CA GLY A 192 3.04 -4.45 34.89
C GLY A 192 1.91 -3.42 34.78
N ARG A 193 1.99 -2.47 33.84
CA ARG A 193 0.95 -1.46 33.59
C ARG A 193 -0.12 -2.01 32.64
N PRO A 194 -1.31 -2.41 33.13
CA PRO A 194 -2.33 -3.04 32.28
C PRO A 194 -2.93 -2.06 31.26
N ASP A 195 -2.97 -0.77 31.59
CA ASP A 195 -3.41 0.31 30.70
C ASP A 195 -2.54 0.39 29.43
N LEU A 196 -1.23 0.37 29.60
CA LEU A 196 -0.29 0.39 28.47
C LEU A 196 -0.44 -0.88 27.62
N GLN A 197 -0.54 -2.05 28.25
CA GLN A 197 -0.71 -3.31 27.54
C GLN A 197 -2.01 -3.33 26.74
N TRP A 198 -3.11 -2.87 27.34
CA TRP A 198 -4.41 -2.78 26.68
C TRP A 198 -4.35 -1.86 25.46
N CYS A 199 -3.68 -0.71 25.57
CA CYS A 199 -3.46 0.18 24.43
C CYS A 199 -2.63 -0.46 23.31
N LEU A 200 -1.53 -1.15 23.65
CA LEU A 200 -0.69 -1.83 22.66
C LEU A 200 -1.45 -2.95 21.94
N LEU A 201 -2.19 -3.76 22.70
CA LEU A 201 -3.04 -4.83 22.15
C LEU A 201 -4.14 -4.27 21.25
N GLY A 202 -4.82 -3.19 21.64
CA GLY A 202 -5.83 -2.56 20.79
C GLY A 202 -5.26 -2.01 19.47
N ILE A 203 -4.01 -1.54 19.48
CA ILE A 203 -3.31 -1.15 18.24
C ILE A 203 -2.98 -2.38 17.39
N ILE A 204 -2.47 -3.45 18.00
CA ILE A 204 -2.19 -4.73 17.34
C ILE A 204 -3.45 -5.26 16.64
N ASP A 205 -4.58 -5.33 17.35
CA ASP A 205 -5.85 -5.77 16.80
C ASP A 205 -6.28 -4.93 15.59
N SER A 206 -6.04 -3.62 15.64
CA SER A 206 -6.34 -2.70 14.53
C SER A 206 -5.41 -2.90 13.32
N LEU A 207 -4.14 -3.24 13.56
CA LEU A 207 -3.17 -3.57 12.52
C LEU A 207 -3.51 -4.90 11.86
N ASP A 208 -3.91 -5.91 12.62
CA ASP A 208 -4.31 -7.22 12.08
C ASP A 208 -5.55 -7.10 11.19
N GLN A 209 -6.56 -6.34 11.60
CA GLN A 209 -7.71 -6.02 10.73
C GLN A 209 -7.30 -5.30 9.45
N THR A 210 -6.29 -4.41 9.54
CA THR A 210 -5.75 -3.71 8.38
C THR A 210 -5.03 -4.69 7.45
N ILE A 211 -4.24 -5.61 7.99
CA ILE A 211 -3.54 -6.67 7.23
C ILE A 211 -4.55 -7.51 6.46
N ASP A 212 -5.59 -8.00 7.12
CA ASP A 212 -6.63 -8.81 6.47
C ASP A 212 -7.29 -8.05 5.32
N THR A 213 -7.53 -6.75 5.51
CA THR A 213 -8.11 -5.90 4.47
C THR A 213 -7.15 -5.67 3.29
N VAL A 214 -5.87 -5.42 3.56
CA VAL A 214 -4.83 -5.25 2.54
C VAL A 214 -4.64 -6.55 1.73
N LEU A 215 -4.61 -7.71 2.40
CA LEU A 215 -4.47 -9.03 1.77
C LEU A 215 -5.69 -9.39 0.93
N THR A 216 -6.90 -9.23 1.49
CA THR A 216 -8.14 -9.53 0.75
C THR A 216 -8.28 -8.66 -0.49
N ASN A 217 -7.91 -7.38 -0.43
CA ASN A 217 -7.93 -6.49 -1.59
C ASN A 217 -6.82 -6.80 -2.59
N SER A 218 -5.66 -7.28 -2.14
CA SER A 218 -4.56 -7.71 -3.02
C SER A 218 -4.87 -8.99 -3.79
N HIS A 219 -5.80 -9.82 -3.30
CA HIS A 219 -6.16 -11.12 -3.90
C HIS A 219 -7.53 -11.14 -4.60
N ARG A 220 -8.32 -10.05 -4.56
CA ARG A 220 -9.67 -10.01 -5.14
C ARG A 220 -9.75 -9.56 -6.61
N GLY A 221 -8.64 -9.24 -7.27
CA GLY A 221 -8.67 -8.94 -8.70
C GLY A 221 -8.77 -10.22 -9.55
N PRO A 222 -9.85 -10.45 -10.34
CA PRO A 222 -9.90 -11.57 -11.29
C PRO A 222 -8.76 -11.55 -12.32
N PHE A 223 -8.05 -10.43 -12.46
CA PHE A 223 -6.90 -10.26 -13.36
C PHE A 223 -5.58 -10.84 -12.81
N PHE A 224 -5.36 -10.88 -11.50
CA PHE A 224 -4.09 -11.39 -10.94
C PHE A 224 -3.97 -12.92 -11.05
N ALA A 225 -5.08 -13.65 -10.98
CA ALA A 225 -5.11 -15.10 -11.21
C ALA A 225 -5.03 -15.47 -12.71
N VAL A 226 -5.65 -14.68 -13.59
CA VAL A 226 -5.74 -15.00 -15.02
C VAL A 226 -4.45 -14.70 -15.78
N TRP A 227 -3.69 -13.68 -15.36
CA TRP A 227 -2.43 -13.31 -16.04
C TRP A 227 -1.20 -14.08 -15.55
N GLY A 228 -1.26 -14.69 -14.36
CA GLY A 228 -0.25 -15.66 -13.91
C GLY A 228 -0.23 -16.94 -14.75
N CYS A 229 -1.34 -17.27 -15.43
CA CYS A 229 -1.49 -18.52 -16.19
C CYS A 229 -1.39 -18.35 -17.72
N LYS A 230 -1.39 -17.14 -18.27
CA LYS A 230 -1.31 -16.91 -19.73
C LYS A 230 0.10 -16.65 -20.28
N SER A 231 1.12 -16.76 -19.43
CA SER A 231 2.53 -16.73 -19.86
C SER A 231 3.04 -18.17 -20.07
N ARG A 232 2.62 -18.83 -21.14
CA ARG A 232 3.28 -20.03 -21.70
C ARG A 232 3.46 -19.86 -23.18
#